data_AF-A0A9D8GE88-F1
#
_entry.id   AF-A0A9D8GE88-F1
#
_cell.length_a   1.000
_cell.length_b   1.000
_cell.length_c   1.000
_cell.angle_alpha   90.00
_cell.angle_beta   90.00
_cell.angle_gamma   90.00
#
_symmetry.space_group_name_H-M   'P 1'
#
loop_
_entity.id
_entity.type
_entity.pdbx_description
1 polymer ?
#
loop_
_entity_poly.entity_id
_entity_poly.type
_entity_poly.pdbx_seq_one_letter_code
_entity_poly.pdbx_strand_id
1 'polypeptide(L)'
;MAFTSKNLSVIGYANGFTLWHYTTTDAAATVDTQGYFNNASNVLRKGDFLFVHADTAGTPAYGVMVVTSNASGVVNAGDMVSFKSADTD
;
A
#
# COMPACT_ATOMS: atom_id res chain seq x y z
N MET A 1 4.10 2.16 -14.66
CA MET A 1 4.57 2.61 -13.34
C MET A 1 5.02 1.40 -12.55
N ALA A 2 6.00 1.55 -11.66
CA ALA A 2 6.61 0.42 -10.97
C ALA A 2 6.76 0.73 -9.48
N PHE A 3 6.38 -0.23 -8.65
CA PHE A 3 6.58 -0.18 -7.20
C PHE A 3 8.04 0.12 -6.84
N THR A 4 8.23 1.03 -5.89
CA THR A 4 9.55 1.41 -5.39
C THR A 4 9.71 0.95 -3.94
N SER A 5 10.51 -0.10 -3.72
CA SER A 5 10.71 -0.68 -2.39
C SER A 5 11.28 0.31 -1.36
N LYS A 6 12.06 1.28 -1.80
CA LYS A 6 12.61 2.34 -0.93
C LYS A 6 11.53 3.22 -0.29
N ASN A 7 10.35 3.28 -0.90
CA ASN A 7 9.24 4.09 -0.38
C ASN A 7 8.30 3.28 0.52
N LEU A 8 8.58 1.98 0.73
CA LEU A 8 7.85 1.13 1.65
C LEU A 8 8.62 1.09 2.98
N SER A 9 7.98 1.57 4.04
CA SER A 9 8.58 1.67 5.38
C SER A 9 7.71 0.98 6.42
N VAL A 10 8.34 0.26 7.34
CA VAL A 10 7.64 -0.34 8.48
C VAL A 10 7.38 0.72 9.55
N ILE A 11 6.12 0.83 10.01
CA ILE A 11 5.75 1.70 11.13
C ILE A 11 5.87 0.91 12.44
N GLY A 12 5.37 -0.32 12.46
CA GLY A 12 5.33 -1.12 13.66
C GLY A 12 4.92 -2.56 13.41
N TYR A 13 5.25 -3.41 14.36
CA TYR A 13 4.92 -4.82 14.39
C TYR A 13 4.24 -5.14 15.72
N ALA A 14 3.07 -5.77 15.67
CA ALA A 14 2.31 -6.17 16.84
C ALA A 14 1.42 -7.37 16.50
N ASN A 15 1.19 -8.27 17.45
CA ASN A 15 0.20 -9.36 17.34
C ASN A 15 0.24 -10.17 16.02
N GLY A 16 1.43 -10.33 15.42
CA GLY A 16 1.60 -11.08 14.18
C GLY A 16 1.23 -10.35 12.89
N PHE A 17 0.91 -9.04 12.94
CA PHE A 17 0.77 -8.20 11.74
C PHE A 17 1.83 -7.09 11.72
N THR A 18 2.12 -6.60 10.51
CA THR A 18 3.00 -5.46 10.27
C THR A 18 2.19 -4.30 9.71
N LEU A 19 2.39 -3.11 10.28
CA LEU A 19 1.86 -1.87 9.74
C LEU A 19 2.92 -1.20 8.86
N TRP A 20 2.55 -0.94 7.63
CA TRP A 20 3.41 -0.35 6.61
C TRP A 20 2.91 1.04 6.21
N HIS A 21 3.84 1.91 5.87
CA HIS A 21 3.58 3.13 5.13
C HIS A 21 4.22 3.02 3.75
N TYR A 22 3.48 3.39 2.72
CA TYR A 22 3.95 3.42 1.34
C TYR A 22 3.62 4.76 0.70
N THR A 23 4.60 5.36 0.01
CA THR A 23 4.40 6.60 -0.74
C THR A 23 4.82 6.45 -2.20
N THR A 24 4.06 7.03 -3.11
CA THR A 24 4.37 6.97 -4.54
C THR A 24 3.81 8.17 -5.31
N THR A 25 4.40 8.45 -6.46
CA THR A 25 3.85 9.38 -7.46
C THR A 25 2.79 8.71 -8.34
N ASP A 26 2.62 7.39 -8.21
CA ASP A 26 1.64 6.64 -8.99
C ASP A 26 0.22 6.93 -8.54
N ALA A 27 -0.72 6.99 -9.49
CA ALA A 27 -2.13 7.19 -9.19
C ALA A 27 -2.69 6.03 -8.35
N ALA A 28 -3.63 6.31 -7.46
CA ALA A 28 -4.25 5.30 -6.59
C ALA A 28 -4.77 4.07 -7.36
N ALA A 29 -5.44 4.30 -8.50
CA ALA A 29 -5.93 3.23 -9.37
C ALA A 29 -4.81 2.33 -9.94
N THR A 30 -3.58 2.85 -10.06
CA THR A 30 -2.41 2.06 -10.45
C THR A 30 -1.84 1.27 -9.29
N VAL A 31 -1.80 1.85 -8.09
CA VAL A 31 -1.37 1.13 -6.87
C VAL A 31 -2.32 -0.04 -6.57
N ASP A 32 -3.60 0.11 -6.90
CA ASP A 32 -4.65 -0.92 -6.76
C ASP A 32 -4.62 -2.00 -7.86
N THR A 33 -3.66 -1.96 -8.77
CA THR A 33 -3.53 -3.01 -9.79
C THR A 33 -2.97 -4.29 -9.18
N GLN A 34 -3.48 -5.43 -9.64
CA GLN A 34 -2.97 -6.73 -9.21
C GLN A 34 -1.47 -6.85 -9.48
N GLY A 35 -0.73 -7.26 -8.44
CA GLY A 35 0.70 -7.49 -8.53
C GLY A 35 1.58 -6.26 -8.42
N TYR A 36 1.01 -5.07 -8.17
CA TYR A 36 1.79 -3.85 -7.93
C TYR A 36 2.86 -4.06 -6.84
N PHE A 37 2.51 -4.77 -5.75
CA PHE A 37 3.40 -5.06 -4.63
C PHE A 37 4.22 -6.35 -4.74
N ASN A 38 4.28 -7.03 -5.91
CA ASN A 38 4.99 -8.31 -6.07
C ASN A 38 6.48 -8.22 -5.70
N ASN A 39 7.12 -7.08 -5.97
CA ASN A 39 8.51 -6.82 -5.62
C ASN A 39 8.74 -6.72 -4.10
N ALA A 40 7.68 -6.62 -3.29
CA ALA A 40 7.71 -6.67 -1.83
C ALA A 40 7.26 -8.03 -1.25
N SER A 41 7.10 -9.06 -2.08
CA SER A 41 6.70 -10.41 -1.64
C SER A 41 7.63 -11.04 -0.60
N ASN A 42 8.89 -10.59 -0.50
CA ASN A 42 9.81 -11.09 0.52
C ASN A 42 9.52 -10.54 1.93
N VAL A 43 8.79 -9.43 2.04
CA VAL A 43 8.57 -8.71 3.31
C VAL A 43 7.10 -8.64 3.71
N LEU A 44 6.18 -8.51 2.75
CA LEU A 44 4.75 -8.42 3.00
C LEU A 44 4.17 -9.79 3.34
N ARG A 45 3.29 -9.83 4.34
CA ARG A 45 2.60 -11.06 4.75
C ARG A 45 1.10 -10.85 4.70
N LYS A 46 0.35 -11.94 4.49
CA LYS A 46 -1.10 -11.92 4.63
C LYS A 46 -1.50 -11.37 6.00
N GLY A 47 -2.40 -10.39 6.01
CA GLY A 47 -2.86 -9.70 7.21
C GLY A 47 -2.10 -8.41 7.53
N ASP A 48 -1.04 -8.08 6.80
CA ASP A 48 -0.37 -6.78 6.92
C ASP A 48 -1.27 -5.64 6.41
N PHE A 49 -1.14 -4.48 7.04
CA PHE A 49 -1.85 -3.25 6.67
C PHE A 49 -0.89 -2.27 6.01
N LEU A 50 -1.32 -1.64 4.92
CA LEU A 50 -0.54 -0.64 4.20
C LEU A 50 -1.31 0.68 4.23
N PHE A 51 -0.75 1.70 4.88
CA PHE A 51 -1.15 3.08 4.66
C PHE A 51 -0.47 3.60 3.40
N VAL A 52 -1.28 4.01 2.43
CA VAL A 52 -0.83 4.43 1.11
C VAL A 52 -1.04 5.94 0.97
N HIS A 53 0.02 6.62 0.57
CA HIS A 53 0.03 8.00 0.10
C HIS A 53 0.42 8.00 -1.38
N ALA A 54 -0.60 7.94 -2.24
CA ALA A 54 -0.49 7.87 -3.69
C ALA A 54 -0.65 9.24 -4.35
N ASP A 55 -0.27 9.32 -5.63
CA ASP A 55 -0.33 10.52 -6.48
C ASP A 55 0.31 11.78 -5.85
N THR A 56 1.47 11.59 -5.20
CA THR A 56 2.22 12.68 -4.54
C THR A 56 2.68 13.80 -5.48
N ALA A 57 2.70 13.57 -6.79
CA ALA A 57 3.03 14.57 -7.81
C ALA A 57 1.81 15.28 -8.40
N GLY A 58 0.59 14.80 -8.11
CA GLY A 58 -0.68 15.28 -8.66
C GLY A 58 -1.67 15.67 -7.56
N THR A 59 -2.80 14.97 -7.50
CA THR A 59 -3.80 15.15 -6.42
C THR A 59 -3.61 14.04 -5.38
N PRO A 60 -3.02 14.33 -4.22
CA PRO A 60 -2.69 13.29 -3.26
C PRO A 60 -3.90 12.46 -2.85
N ALA A 61 -3.77 11.14 -2.96
CA ALA A 61 -4.74 10.17 -2.50
C ALA A 61 -4.17 9.43 -1.28
N TYR A 62 -5.00 9.31 -0.25
CA TYR A 62 -4.64 8.66 1.00
C TYR A 62 -5.57 7.47 1.22
N GLY A 63 -5.06 6.37 1.74
CA GLY A 63 -5.92 5.22 2.04
C GLY A 63 -5.20 4.10 2.77
N VAL A 64 -5.96 3.04 3.01
CA VAL A 64 -5.46 1.79 3.60
C VAL A 64 -5.79 0.60 2.70
N MET A 65 -4.82 -0.30 2.58
CA MET A 65 -4.95 -1.60 1.92
C MET A 65 -4.57 -2.71 2.89
N VAL A 66 -5.13 -3.90 2.68
CA VAL A 66 -4.79 -5.11 3.46
C VAL A 66 -4.21 -6.16 2.52
N VAL A 67 -3.09 -6.77 2.89
CA VAL A 67 -2.55 -7.91 2.14
C VAL A 67 -3.45 -9.13 2.38
N THR A 68 -4.18 -9.54 1.36
CA THR A 68 -5.11 -10.68 1.42
C THR A 68 -4.42 -12.01 1.15
N SER A 69 -3.35 -11.99 0.35
CA SER A 69 -2.47 -13.14 0.13
C SER A 69 -1.07 -12.71 -0.31
N ASN A 70 -0.10 -13.58 -0.05
CA ASN A 70 1.22 -13.54 -0.66
C ASN A 70 1.66 -14.98 -0.91
N ALA A 71 1.66 -15.42 -2.16
CA ALA A 71 1.99 -16.78 -2.54
C ALA A 71 2.81 -16.79 -3.83
N SER A 72 3.90 -17.56 -3.84
CA SER A 72 4.76 -17.74 -5.02
C SER A 72 5.25 -16.41 -5.63
N GLY A 73 5.53 -15.41 -4.80
CA GLY A 73 5.97 -14.08 -5.24
C GLY A 73 4.86 -13.15 -5.72
N VAL A 74 3.60 -13.59 -5.67
CA VAL A 74 2.43 -12.78 -6.03
C VAL A 74 1.76 -12.26 -4.77
N VAL A 75 1.83 -10.94 -4.57
CA VAL A 75 1.16 -10.23 -3.49
C VAL A 75 -0.19 -9.76 -3.98
N ASN A 76 -1.25 -10.11 -3.24
CA ASN A 76 -2.58 -9.58 -3.44
C ASN A 76 -2.90 -8.62 -2.29
N ALA A 77 -3.02 -7.34 -2.61
CA ALA A 77 -3.60 -6.33 -1.72
C ALA A 77 -5.08 -6.18 -2.08
N GLY A 78 -5.94 -6.06 -1.08
CA GLY A 78 -7.33 -5.68 -1.32
C GLY A 78 -7.45 -4.22 -1.71
N ASP A 79 -8.59 -3.89 -2.31
CA ASP A 79 -8.91 -2.56 -2.82
C ASP A 79 -8.65 -1.47 -1.77
N MET A 80 -8.16 -0.32 -2.25
CA MET A 80 -7.84 0.80 -1.37
C MET A 80 -9.11 1.40 -0.74
N VAL A 81 -9.17 1.40 0.59
CA VAL A 81 -10.16 2.22 1.31
C VAL A 81 -9.60 3.63 1.47
N SER A 82 -10.25 4.61 0.84
CA SER A 82 -9.76 5.99 0.79
C SER A 82 -10.05 6.79 2.06
N PHE A 83 -9.07 7.54 2.54
CA PHE A 83 -9.25 8.58 3.55
C PHE A 83 -9.59 9.91 2.87
N LYS A 84 -10.45 10.71 3.51
CA LYS A 84 -10.76 12.06 3.05
C LYS A 84 -9.77 13.05 3.66
N SER A 85 -9.18 13.90 2.82
CA SER A 85 -8.34 15.03 3.21
C SER A 85 -9.06 16.39 3.10
N ALA A 86 -10.31 16.39 2.60
CA ALA A 86 -11.10 17.60 2.48
C ALA A 86 -11.56 18.07 3.87
N ASP A 87 -11.25 19.32 4.18
CA ASP A 87 -11.82 20.04 5.31
C ASP A 87 -13.08 20.79 4.84
N THR A 88 -14.16 20.69 5.61
CA THR A 88 -15.48 21.21 5.20
C THR A 88 -16.07 22.20 6.20
N ASP A 89 -15.33 22.56 7.25
CA ASP A 89 -15.71 23.59 8.21
C ASP A 89 -15.06 24.97 7.94
#